data_AF-A0A3T0LXF1-F1
#
_entry.id   AF-A0A3T0LXF1-F1
#
_cell.length_a   1.000
_cell.length_b   1.000
_cell.length_c   1.000
_cell.angle_alpha   90.00
_cell.angle_beta   90.00
_cell.angle_gamma   90.00
#
_symmetry.space_group_name_H-M   'P 1'
#
loop_
_entity.id
_entity.type
_entity.pdbx_description
1 polymer ?
#
loop_
_entity_poly.entity_id
_entity_poly.type
_entity_poly.pdbx_seq_one_letter_code
_entity_poly.pdbx_strand_id
1 'polypeptide(L)'
;MSFKKNVYDTMRKLISVPSISGTKEECVAAEKIYEKILEIPYFKDNPENLGIEQIENDPLRRSFVWAVVNGKENSPNSFILSGHLDVVGVEEFGHLKSMAFDVDKCTKRISELKLDEDAMADFKSGDWIFGRGTADMKFGVALNMELLREFSKARNFKGNLLLLVVPGEESNSEGMIAAAPFLLKLKEERKYNYCGMIISEPSIPERGEKGSKRLYIGSVGKIMPLFFCVGKETHVGESLRGLNPNLLVSEINKLMECNPDLSDSVYDTVTPPPMCLKQMDLKEMYSVQSPLYSTAYYNILTLQASYDEILASLKELAQNAFENVLKDISKKREKFTKRSSQKLKFDDAEACVITYKEMLYEVKSTHKNFEKYIDEKVKEWKNEKLDNQTIAINIVKATYELYENKRPMIIISFIPPYYPHKHLKAENSEDGKFINAVDSTIKYAEEKFQESIIKTNYFMGISDASYTGINPDIPLAELISNIVGYDIIYKLPVKELSKLNIPVVIFGGQGKDLHKYTERLNVPYSFEVIPKLYRHMIYYMLR
;
A
#
# COMPACT_ATOMS: atom_id res chain seq x y z
N MET A 1 -14.76 -32.79 -13.09
CA MET A 1 -14.32 -31.49 -13.67
C MET A 1 -12.85 -31.30 -13.35
N SER A 2 -12.01 -30.84 -14.28
CA SER A 2 -10.58 -30.64 -14.00
C SER A 2 -10.37 -29.44 -13.07
N PHE A 3 -9.37 -29.50 -12.18
CA PHE A 3 -9.03 -28.41 -11.24
C PHE A 3 -8.85 -27.07 -11.97
N LYS A 4 -8.15 -27.08 -13.12
CA LYS A 4 -7.97 -25.92 -14.00
C LYS A 4 -9.29 -25.24 -14.39
N LYS A 5 -10.30 -26.03 -14.78
CA LYS A 5 -11.61 -25.49 -15.16
C LYS A 5 -12.30 -24.83 -13.97
N ASN A 6 -12.24 -25.43 -12.79
CA ASN A 6 -12.83 -24.83 -11.59
C ASN A 6 -12.17 -23.50 -11.23
N VAL A 7 -10.83 -23.42 -11.25
CA VAL A 7 -10.11 -22.16 -10.98
C VAL A 7 -10.54 -21.08 -11.97
N TYR A 8 -10.63 -21.43 -13.26
CA TYR A 8 -11.03 -20.49 -14.31
C TYR A 8 -12.48 -20.01 -14.13
N ASP A 9 -13.41 -20.92 -13.86
CA ASP A 9 -14.82 -20.59 -13.64
C ASP A 9 -15.02 -19.75 -12.37
N THR A 10 -14.27 -20.03 -11.30
CA THR A 10 -14.27 -19.24 -10.06
C THR A 10 -13.70 -17.84 -10.33
N MET A 11 -12.53 -17.75 -10.97
CA MET A 11 -11.89 -16.47 -11.32
C MET A 11 -12.83 -15.60 -12.15
N ARG A 12 -13.47 -16.15 -13.20
CA ARG A 12 -14.44 -15.40 -14.01
C ARG A 12 -15.59 -14.83 -13.19
N LYS A 13 -16.12 -15.59 -12.24
CA LYS A 13 -17.19 -15.13 -11.35
C LYS A 13 -16.72 -14.00 -10.43
N LEU A 14 -15.52 -14.11 -9.87
CA LEU A 14 -14.94 -13.05 -9.04
C LEU A 14 -14.70 -11.77 -9.86
N ILE A 15 -14.15 -11.90 -11.07
CA ILE A 15 -13.88 -10.76 -11.97
C ILE A 15 -15.17 -10.06 -12.40
N SER A 16 -16.27 -10.81 -12.59
CA SER A 16 -17.57 -10.22 -12.92
C SER A 16 -18.15 -9.29 -11.84
N VAL A 17 -17.56 -9.27 -10.64
CA VAL A 17 -17.84 -8.27 -9.61
C VAL A 17 -16.88 -7.09 -9.81
N PRO A 18 -17.37 -5.89 -10.19
CA PRO A 18 -16.51 -4.72 -10.33
C PRO A 18 -16.20 -4.10 -8.96
N SER A 19 -15.47 -4.82 -8.12
CA SER A 19 -15.08 -4.41 -6.75
C SER A 19 -13.98 -3.36 -6.79
N ILE A 20 -14.30 -2.18 -7.30
CA ILE A 20 -13.33 -1.08 -7.41
C ILE A 20 -12.95 -0.60 -6.01
N SER A 21 -11.67 -0.40 -5.74
CA SER A 21 -11.16 0.02 -4.43
C SER A 21 -11.75 1.37 -3.99
N GLY A 22 -12.12 1.47 -2.72
CA GLY A 22 -12.78 2.65 -2.16
C GLY A 22 -14.27 2.76 -2.49
N THR A 23 -14.91 1.64 -2.87
CA THR A 23 -16.33 1.60 -3.21
C THR A 23 -17.10 0.54 -2.42
N LYS A 24 -18.44 0.58 -2.46
CA LYS A 24 -19.27 -0.40 -1.72
C LYS A 24 -19.29 -1.77 -2.39
N GLU A 25 -18.85 -1.84 -3.63
CA GLU A 25 -18.77 -3.04 -4.46
C GLU A 25 -17.76 -4.05 -3.89
N GLU A 26 -16.80 -3.59 -3.07
CA GLU A 26 -15.92 -4.45 -2.28
C GLU A 26 -16.71 -5.35 -1.30
N CYS A 27 -17.77 -4.83 -0.69
CA CYS A 27 -18.65 -5.62 0.19
C CYS A 27 -19.34 -6.74 -0.59
N VAL A 28 -19.80 -6.44 -1.81
CA VAL A 28 -20.43 -7.43 -2.69
C VAL A 28 -19.45 -8.53 -3.08
N ALA A 29 -18.17 -8.19 -3.33
CA ALA A 29 -17.15 -9.20 -3.60
C ALA A 29 -16.90 -10.10 -2.38
N ALA A 30 -16.80 -9.52 -1.17
CA ALA A 30 -16.64 -10.28 0.06
C ALA A 30 -17.82 -11.27 0.28
N GLU A 31 -19.06 -10.81 0.11
CA GLU A 31 -20.25 -11.65 0.19
C GLU A 31 -20.21 -12.81 -0.83
N LYS A 32 -19.91 -12.53 -2.10
CA LYS A 32 -19.81 -13.58 -3.12
C LYS A 32 -18.71 -14.60 -2.85
N ILE A 33 -17.57 -14.16 -2.31
CA ILE A 33 -16.47 -15.07 -1.91
C ILE A 33 -16.94 -15.98 -0.77
N TYR A 34 -17.55 -15.40 0.26
CA TYR A 34 -18.11 -16.14 1.40
C TYR A 34 -19.13 -17.19 0.95
N GLU A 35 -20.12 -16.80 0.13
CA GLU A 35 -21.13 -17.71 -0.41
C GLU A 35 -20.51 -18.89 -1.18
N LYS A 36 -19.48 -18.62 -1.99
CA LYS A 36 -18.80 -19.66 -2.78
C LYS A 36 -17.98 -20.63 -1.95
N ILE A 37 -17.45 -20.18 -0.82
CA ILE A 37 -16.75 -21.04 0.15
C ILE A 37 -17.78 -21.88 0.92
N LEU A 38 -18.91 -21.29 1.32
CA LEU A 38 -20.01 -21.97 2.02
C LEU A 38 -20.61 -23.14 1.21
N GLU A 39 -20.52 -23.10 -0.13
CA GLU A 39 -20.89 -24.20 -1.01
C GLU A 39 -20.01 -25.45 -0.87
N ILE A 40 -18.79 -25.33 -0.31
CA ILE A 40 -17.90 -26.47 -0.06
C ILE A 40 -18.48 -27.30 1.11
N PRO A 41 -18.72 -28.62 0.93
CA PRO A 41 -19.34 -29.46 1.96
C PRO A 41 -18.69 -29.38 3.34
N TYR A 42 -17.36 -29.27 3.38
CA TYR A 42 -16.60 -29.17 4.63
C TYR A 42 -17.08 -28.04 5.56
N PHE A 43 -17.42 -26.86 5.03
CA PHE A 43 -17.86 -25.73 5.85
C PHE A 43 -19.33 -25.83 6.29
N LYS A 44 -20.10 -26.74 5.72
CA LYS A 44 -21.43 -27.09 6.25
C LYS A 44 -21.32 -27.93 7.52
N ASP A 45 -20.33 -28.81 7.55
CA ASP A 45 -20.05 -29.67 8.71
C ASP A 45 -19.18 -28.98 9.77
N ASN A 46 -18.48 -27.90 9.41
CA ASN A 46 -17.59 -27.12 10.28
C ASN A 46 -17.86 -25.61 10.12
N PRO A 47 -19.06 -25.12 10.48
CA PRO A 47 -19.46 -23.72 10.26
C PRO A 47 -18.60 -22.72 11.03
N GLU A 48 -17.98 -23.12 12.15
CA GLU A 48 -17.07 -22.31 12.95
C GLU A 48 -15.73 -22.03 12.28
N ASN A 49 -15.47 -22.63 11.12
CA ASN A 49 -14.25 -22.49 10.35
C ASN A 49 -14.42 -21.58 9.12
N LEU A 50 -15.51 -20.81 9.02
CA LEU A 50 -15.77 -19.88 7.94
C LEU A 50 -16.43 -18.62 8.50
N GLY A 51 -15.89 -17.45 8.18
CA GLY A 51 -16.45 -16.18 8.63
C GLY A 51 -16.24 -15.03 7.66
N ILE A 52 -17.03 -13.99 7.86
CA ILE A 52 -16.90 -12.68 7.22
C ILE A 52 -16.87 -11.63 8.34
N GLU A 53 -15.77 -10.90 8.44
CA GLU A 53 -15.52 -9.95 9.53
C GLU A 53 -15.61 -8.53 8.98
N GLN A 54 -16.48 -7.71 9.56
CA GLN A 54 -16.62 -6.32 9.17
C GLN A 54 -15.47 -5.48 9.73
N ILE A 55 -14.90 -4.60 8.90
CA ILE A 55 -13.88 -3.65 9.35
C ILE A 55 -14.54 -2.64 10.29
N GLU A 56 -13.96 -2.47 11.47
CA GLU A 56 -14.46 -1.57 12.50
C GLU A 56 -14.39 -0.11 12.01
N ASN A 57 -15.48 0.64 12.19
CA ASN A 57 -15.58 2.06 11.83
C ASN A 57 -15.29 2.39 10.35
N ASP A 58 -15.34 1.40 9.45
CA ASP A 58 -15.19 1.63 8.01
C ASP A 58 -16.47 2.26 7.42
N PRO A 59 -16.39 3.42 6.75
CA PRO A 59 -17.56 4.13 6.21
C PRO A 59 -18.27 3.36 5.08
N LEU A 60 -17.55 2.45 4.41
CA LEU A 60 -18.09 1.61 3.34
C LEU A 60 -18.67 0.29 3.87
N ARG A 61 -18.41 -0.03 5.15
CA ARG A 61 -18.76 -1.30 5.81
C ARG A 61 -18.14 -2.52 5.12
N ARG A 62 -16.93 -2.35 4.59
CA ARG A 62 -16.13 -3.40 3.98
C ARG A 62 -15.84 -4.51 4.98
N SER A 63 -15.68 -5.71 4.46
CA SER A 63 -15.45 -6.92 5.26
C SER A 63 -14.38 -7.79 4.60
N PHE A 64 -13.59 -8.49 5.40
CA PHE A 64 -12.69 -9.54 4.92
C PHE A 64 -13.27 -10.93 5.18
N VAL A 65 -12.91 -11.90 4.36
CA VAL A 65 -13.39 -13.29 4.46
C VAL A 65 -12.27 -14.19 4.92
N TRP A 66 -12.56 -15.09 5.85
CA TRP A 66 -11.60 -16.09 6.32
C TRP A 66 -12.20 -17.48 6.35
N ALA A 67 -11.37 -18.51 6.10
CA ALA A 67 -11.83 -19.90 6.14
C ALA A 67 -10.68 -20.85 6.51
N VAL A 68 -10.93 -21.84 7.36
CA VAL A 68 -9.91 -22.80 7.83
C VAL A 68 -10.30 -24.22 7.45
N VAL A 69 -9.38 -24.96 6.82
CA VAL A 69 -9.48 -26.42 6.71
C VAL A 69 -8.48 -27.07 7.65
N ASN A 70 -8.96 -27.90 8.56
CA ASN A 70 -8.10 -28.72 9.41
C ASN A 70 -7.76 -30.05 8.72
N GLY A 71 -6.49 -30.43 8.81
CA GLY A 71 -6.01 -31.76 8.42
C GLY A 71 -6.65 -32.87 9.25
N LYS A 72 -6.38 -34.13 8.89
CA LYS A 72 -6.77 -35.28 9.72
C LYS A 72 -5.92 -35.40 10.98
N GLU A 73 -4.66 -34.99 10.90
CA GLU A 73 -3.74 -34.97 12.03
C GLU A 73 -3.71 -33.59 12.68
N ASN A 74 -3.93 -33.55 13.99
CA ASN A 74 -3.94 -32.30 14.74
C ASN A 74 -2.52 -31.74 14.88
N SER A 75 -2.37 -30.44 14.62
CA SER A 75 -1.14 -29.69 14.76
C SER A 75 -1.44 -28.19 14.82
N PRO A 76 -0.68 -27.40 15.61
CA PRO A 76 -0.85 -25.96 15.66
C PRO A 76 -0.41 -25.27 14.35
N ASN A 77 0.46 -25.92 13.55
CA ASN A 77 0.99 -25.33 12.33
C ASN A 77 -0.14 -24.96 11.36
N SER A 78 -0.13 -23.70 10.95
CA SER A 78 -1.18 -23.10 10.16
C SER A 78 -0.55 -22.32 9.00
N PHE A 79 -0.89 -22.70 7.77
CA PHE A 79 -0.39 -22.06 6.57
C PHE A 79 -1.48 -21.16 5.99
N ILE A 80 -1.12 -19.94 5.60
CA ILE A 80 -2.08 -18.94 5.13
C ILE A 80 -1.96 -18.77 3.62
N LEU A 81 -3.09 -18.80 2.93
CA LEU A 81 -3.24 -18.33 1.55
C LEU A 81 -4.01 -17.03 1.58
N SER A 82 -3.44 -15.98 0.99
CA SER A 82 -4.00 -14.63 1.05
C SER A 82 -4.08 -13.96 -0.30
N GLY A 83 -4.98 -12.99 -0.39
CA GLY A 83 -5.08 -12.08 -1.52
C GLY A 83 -6.11 -11.00 -1.27
N HIS A 84 -6.15 -10.00 -2.16
CA HIS A 84 -7.14 -8.95 -2.09
C HIS A 84 -8.27 -9.14 -3.11
N LEU A 85 -9.46 -8.64 -2.76
CA LEU A 85 -10.68 -8.77 -3.56
C LEU A 85 -10.96 -7.54 -4.43
N ASP A 86 -10.38 -6.40 -4.07
CA ASP A 86 -10.55 -5.14 -4.76
C ASP A 86 -9.64 -5.04 -5.98
N VAL A 87 -9.96 -4.11 -6.86
CA VAL A 87 -9.22 -3.83 -8.09
C VAL A 87 -9.25 -2.33 -8.36
N VAL A 88 -8.27 -1.80 -9.07
CA VAL A 88 -8.30 -0.39 -9.50
C VAL A 88 -9.39 -0.12 -10.55
N GLY A 89 -9.59 1.16 -10.85
CA GLY A 89 -10.52 1.64 -11.88
C GLY A 89 -10.24 1.08 -13.29
N VAL A 90 -11.11 1.46 -14.23
CA VAL A 90 -11.12 0.94 -15.61
C VAL A 90 -11.29 2.04 -16.67
N GLU A 91 -11.00 3.30 -16.33
CA GLU A 91 -11.19 4.43 -17.25
C GLU A 91 -10.32 4.30 -18.50
N GLU A 92 -9.10 3.80 -18.32
CA GLU A 92 -8.10 3.57 -19.35
C GLU A 92 -8.51 2.51 -20.40
N PHE A 93 -9.54 1.69 -20.14
CA PHE A 93 -10.11 0.76 -21.13
C PHE A 93 -10.91 1.46 -22.23
N GLY A 94 -11.17 2.77 -22.13
CA GLY A 94 -11.83 3.55 -23.18
C GLY A 94 -13.19 2.97 -23.59
N HIS A 95 -13.39 2.70 -24.89
CA HIS A 95 -14.65 2.15 -25.39
C HIS A 95 -14.91 0.69 -24.96
N LEU A 96 -13.93 0.01 -24.37
CA LEU A 96 -14.06 -1.35 -23.82
C LEU A 96 -14.33 -1.38 -22.31
N LYS A 97 -14.52 -0.22 -21.66
CA LYS A 97 -14.76 -0.12 -20.21
C LYS A 97 -15.84 -1.06 -19.68
N SER A 98 -16.96 -1.21 -20.38
CA SER A 98 -18.06 -2.10 -20.00
C SER A 98 -17.71 -3.59 -20.06
N MET A 99 -16.57 -3.94 -20.66
CA MET A 99 -16.10 -5.30 -20.86
C MET A 99 -14.88 -5.64 -20.01
N ALA A 100 -14.29 -4.67 -19.29
CA ALA A 100 -13.10 -4.87 -18.47
C ALA A 100 -13.27 -6.01 -17.43
N PHE A 101 -14.49 -6.22 -16.97
CA PHE A 101 -14.88 -7.26 -15.99
C PHE A 101 -15.51 -8.52 -16.62
N ASP A 102 -15.43 -8.68 -17.95
CA ASP A 102 -15.84 -9.88 -18.67
C ASP A 102 -14.63 -10.43 -19.43
N VAL A 103 -13.88 -11.32 -18.78
CA VAL A 103 -12.60 -11.88 -19.28
C VAL A 103 -12.71 -12.37 -20.73
N ASP A 104 -13.79 -13.07 -21.08
CA ASP A 104 -13.96 -13.63 -22.43
C ASP A 104 -14.14 -12.52 -23.46
N LYS A 105 -15.02 -11.54 -23.16
CA LYS A 105 -15.29 -10.43 -24.08
C LYS A 105 -14.10 -9.49 -24.19
N CYS A 106 -13.47 -9.17 -23.06
CA CYS A 106 -12.27 -8.34 -23.00
C CYS A 106 -11.16 -8.96 -23.84
N THR A 107 -10.82 -10.23 -23.57
CA THR A 107 -9.78 -10.95 -24.33
C THR A 107 -10.06 -10.95 -25.83
N LYS A 108 -11.31 -11.21 -26.26
CA LYS A 108 -11.65 -11.24 -27.69
C LYS A 108 -11.56 -9.89 -28.39
N ARG A 109 -11.81 -8.79 -27.67
CA ARG A 109 -11.95 -7.44 -28.24
C ARG A 109 -10.79 -6.52 -27.91
N ILE A 110 -9.82 -6.95 -27.11
CA ILE A 110 -8.73 -6.09 -26.64
C ILE A 110 -7.93 -5.46 -27.77
N SER A 111 -7.82 -6.14 -28.92
CA SER A 111 -7.17 -5.66 -30.14
C SER A 111 -7.90 -4.49 -30.83
N GLU A 112 -9.10 -4.12 -30.39
CA GLU A 112 -9.75 -2.87 -30.79
C GLU A 112 -9.10 -1.64 -30.15
N LEU A 113 -8.37 -1.82 -29.05
CA LEU A 113 -7.52 -0.79 -28.45
C LEU A 113 -6.12 -0.85 -29.10
N LYS A 114 -5.37 0.24 -28.97
CA LYS A 114 -3.99 0.29 -29.45
C LYS A 114 -3.08 -0.53 -28.52
N LEU A 115 -2.68 -1.72 -28.94
CA LEU A 115 -1.71 -2.54 -28.23
C LEU A 115 -0.28 -2.19 -28.68
N ASP A 116 0.66 -2.22 -27.74
CA ASP A 116 2.08 -2.23 -28.08
C ASP A 116 2.52 -3.60 -28.64
N GLU A 117 3.78 -3.71 -29.04
CA GLU A 117 4.30 -4.94 -29.66
C GLU A 117 4.22 -6.15 -28.73
N ASP A 118 4.45 -5.95 -27.42
CA ASP A 118 4.44 -7.02 -26.43
C ASP A 118 3.00 -7.52 -26.15
N ALA A 119 2.07 -6.61 -25.88
CA ALA A 119 0.66 -6.96 -25.67
C ALA A 119 0.02 -7.57 -26.93
N MET A 120 0.40 -7.11 -28.12
CA MET A 120 -0.06 -7.69 -29.38
C MET A 120 0.51 -9.10 -29.61
N ALA A 121 1.76 -9.36 -29.24
CA ALA A 121 2.35 -10.70 -29.32
C ALA A 121 1.64 -11.67 -28.37
N ASP A 122 1.38 -11.24 -27.12
CA ASP A 122 0.68 -12.02 -26.12
C ASP A 122 -0.79 -12.29 -26.51
N PHE A 123 -1.47 -11.31 -27.11
CA PHE A 123 -2.82 -11.50 -27.67
C PHE A 123 -2.83 -12.54 -28.79
N LYS A 124 -1.87 -12.48 -29.72
CA LYS A 124 -1.79 -13.39 -30.87
C LYS A 124 -1.40 -14.81 -30.49
N SER A 125 -0.67 -15.02 -29.40
CA SER A 125 -0.29 -16.37 -28.97
C SER A 125 -1.49 -17.20 -28.51
N GLY A 126 -2.53 -16.56 -27.96
CA GLY A 126 -3.68 -17.22 -27.36
C GLY A 126 -3.42 -17.80 -25.96
N ASP A 127 -2.20 -17.64 -25.45
CA ASP A 127 -1.80 -18.10 -24.11
C ASP A 127 -2.16 -17.11 -23.00
N TRP A 128 -2.64 -15.91 -23.36
CA TRP A 128 -2.95 -14.84 -22.42
C TRP A 128 -4.43 -14.50 -22.44
N ILE A 129 -4.96 -14.21 -21.25
CA ILE A 129 -6.29 -13.64 -21.07
C ILE A 129 -6.16 -12.22 -20.56
N PHE A 130 -7.02 -11.33 -21.05
CA PHE A 130 -7.03 -9.91 -20.72
C PHE A 130 -8.28 -9.57 -19.91
N GLY A 131 -8.14 -8.60 -19.02
CA GLY A 131 -9.23 -8.06 -18.22
C GLY A 131 -8.74 -7.55 -16.87
N ARG A 132 -9.48 -6.59 -16.30
CA ARG A 132 -9.17 -6.02 -14.99
C ARG A 132 -9.32 -7.10 -13.91
N GLY A 133 -8.27 -7.26 -13.11
CA GLY A 133 -8.20 -8.24 -12.03
C GLY A 133 -7.93 -9.67 -12.47
N THR A 134 -7.59 -9.89 -13.75
CA THR A 134 -7.14 -11.22 -14.21
C THR A 134 -5.78 -11.57 -13.62
N ALA A 135 -4.84 -10.64 -13.66
CA ALA A 135 -3.54 -10.79 -13.02
C ALA A 135 -3.59 -10.36 -11.55
N ASP A 136 -4.28 -9.25 -11.27
CA ASP A 136 -4.17 -8.52 -10.00
C ASP A 136 -5.50 -8.34 -9.23
N MET A 137 -5.86 -9.23 -8.32
CA MET A 137 -5.26 -10.55 -8.15
C MET A 137 -6.32 -11.67 -8.05
N LYS A 138 -7.46 -11.51 -8.72
CA LYS A 138 -8.61 -12.43 -8.59
C LYS A 138 -8.33 -13.84 -9.12
N PHE A 139 -7.33 -14.02 -9.98
CA PHE A 139 -6.78 -15.35 -10.27
C PHE A 139 -6.21 -16.01 -9.00
N GLY A 140 -5.37 -15.29 -8.25
CA GLY A 140 -4.78 -15.76 -7.00
C GLY A 140 -5.84 -16.11 -5.96
N VAL A 141 -6.85 -15.26 -5.79
CA VAL A 141 -7.99 -15.54 -4.89
C VAL A 141 -8.75 -16.80 -5.33
N ALA A 142 -9.07 -16.94 -6.63
CA ALA A 142 -9.75 -18.13 -7.15
C ALA A 142 -8.93 -19.41 -6.97
N LEU A 143 -7.62 -19.34 -7.17
CA LEU A 143 -6.71 -20.44 -6.92
C LEU A 143 -6.75 -20.85 -5.44
N ASN A 144 -6.66 -19.88 -4.52
CA ASN A 144 -6.67 -20.13 -3.10
C ASN A 144 -7.97 -20.81 -2.64
N MET A 145 -9.11 -20.35 -3.15
CA MET A 145 -10.42 -20.96 -2.88
C MET A 145 -10.51 -22.42 -3.38
N GLU A 146 -9.99 -22.71 -4.57
CA GLU A 146 -10.04 -24.07 -5.12
C GLU A 146 -9.01 -25.01 -4.49
N LEU A 147 -7.85 -24.50 -4.06
CA LEU A 147 -6.93 -25.25 -3.20
C LEU A 147 -7.58 -25.56 -1.86
N LEU A 148 -8.22 -24.59 -1.21
CA LEU A 148 -8.97 -24.82 0.03
C LEU A 148 -10.04 -25.93 -0.17
N ARG A 149 -10.81 -25.87 -1.27
CA ARG A 149 -11.79 -26.90 -1.65
C ARG A 149 -11.14 -28.28 -1.83
N GLU A 150 -9.99 -28.36 -2.49
CA GLU A 150 -9.26 -29.63 -2.68
C GLU A 150 -8.78 -30.21 -1.34
N PHE A 151 -8.09 -29.39 -0.53
CA PHE A 151 -7.54 -29.80 0.76
C PHE A 151 -8.65 -30.17 1.75
N SER A 152 -9.84 -29.56 1.66
CA SER A 152 -11.01 -29.92 2.47
C SER A 152 -11.55 -31.33 2.21
N LYS A 153 -11.30 -31.89 1.02
CA LYS A 153 -11.71 -33.25 0.66
C LYS A 153 -10.68 -34.27 1.07
N ALA A 154 -9.41 -34.02 0.75
CA ALA A 154 -8.33 -34.98 0.98
C ALA A 154 -7.91 -35.01 2.46
N ARG A 155 -7.78 -33.83 3.07
CA ARG A 155 -7.35 -33.60 4.47
C ARG A 155 -6.07 -34.37 4.87
N ASN A 156 -5.24 -34.72 3.91
CA ASN A 156 -4.02 -35.52 4.04
C ASN A 156 -2.78 -34.65 4.36
N PHE A 157 -2.90 -33.84 5.39
CA PHE A 157 -1.84 -32.95 5.88
C PHE A 157 -1.99 -32.78 7.40
N LYS A 158 -0.94 -32.28 8.06
CA LYS A 158 -0.85 -32.11 9.50
C LYS A 158 -0.86 -30.63 9.86
N GLY A 159 -2.01 -30.15 10.36
CA GLY A 159 -2.21 -28.76 10.73
C GLY A 159 -3.41 -28.13 10.02
N ASN A 160 -3.29 -26.85 9.70
CA ASN A 160 -4.42 -26.03 9.23
C ASN A 160 -4.05 -25.25 7.97
N LEU A 161 -4.97 -25.19 7.02
CA LEU A 161 -4.87 -24.30 5.85
C LEU A 161 -5.90 -23.18 6.03
N LEU A 162 -5.41 -21.96 6.26
CA LEU A 162 -6.23 -20.76 6.41
C LEU A 162 -6.25 -20.00 5.08
N LEU A 163 -7.44 -19.62 4.63
CA LEU A 163 -7.66 -18.62 3.59
C LEU A 163 -7.98 -17.29 4.28
N LEU A 164 -7.39 -16.21 3.80
CA LEU A 164 -7.73 -14.83 4.19
C LEU A 164 -7.88 -13.99 2.91
N VAL A 165 -9.03 -13.35 2.70
CA VAL A 165 -9.25 -12.47 1.55
C VAL A 165 -9.70 -11.11 2.03
N VAL A 166 -8.93 -10.08 1.72
CA VAL A 166 -9.07 -8.74 2.29
C VAL A 166 -9.49 -7.70 1.25
N PRO A 167 -10.25 -6.65 1.63
CA PRO A 167 -10.53 -5.50 0.77
C PRO A 167 -9.51 -4.37 0.95
N GLY A 168 -9.53 -3.43 0.02
CA GLY A 168 -8.86 -2.14 0.10
C GLY A 168 -7.34 -2.14 -0.02
N GLU A 169 -6.71 -3.21 -0.52
CA GLU A 169 -5.24 -3.29 -0.69
C GLU A 169 -4.74 -2.11 -1.53
N GLU A 170 -5.41 -1.86 -2.66
CA GLU A 170 -5.07 -0.82 -3.65
C GLU A 170 -5.39 0.62 -3.15
N SER A 171 -5.89 0.74 -1.90
CA SER A 171 -6.24 2.01 -1.27
C SER A 171 -5.38 2.31 -0.04
N ASN A 172 -5.82 1.92 1.16
CA ASN A 172 -5.04 2.11 2.40
C ASN A 172 -4.79 0.79 3.14
N SER A 173 -4.92 -0.35 2.46
CA SER A 173 -4.85 -1.71 3.02
C SER A 173 -5.74 -1.91 4.25
N GLU A 174 -6.94 -1.31 4.23
CA GLU A 174 -7.84 -1.33 5.38
C GLU A 174 -8.20 -2.75 5.82
N GLY A 175 -8.35 -3.66 4.86
CA GLY A 175 -8.64 -5.06 5.11
C GLY A 175 -7.54 -5.78 5.88
N MET A 176 -6.28 -5.70 5.42
CA MET A 176 -5.18 -6.39 6.10
C MET A 176 -4.83 -5.75 7.45
N ILE A 177 -4.92 -4.40 7.56
CA ILE A 177 -4.77 -3.70 8.83
C ILE A 177 -5.81 -4.20 9.84
N ALA A 178 -7.08 -4.36 9.44
CA ALA A 178 -8.13 -4.92 10.29
C ALA A 178 -7.96 -6.42 10.55
N ALA A 179 -7.39 -7.17 9.60
CA ALA A 179 -7.15 -8.60 9.74
C ALA A 179 -6.02 -8.91 10.73
N ALA A 180 -5.04 -8.03 10.94
CA ALA A 180 -3.93 -8.30 11.87
C ALA A 180 -4.38 -8.55 13.33
N PRO A 181 -5.20 -7.70 13.98
CA PRO A 181 -5.79 -8.00 15.28
C PRO A 181 -6.60 -9.30 15.29
N PHE A 182 -7.35 -9.56 14.21
CA PHE A 182 -8.13 -10.78 14.07
C PHE A 182 -7.25 -12.04 14.00
N LEU A 183 -6.16 -12.00 13.23
CA LEU A 183 -5.19 -13.10 13.14
C LEU A 183 -4.52 -13.34 14.50
N LEU A 184 -4.18 -12.30 15.26
CA LEU A 184 -3.66 -12.48 16.61
C LEU A 184 -4.69 -13.14 17.53
N LYS A 185 -5.95 -12.67 17.52
CA LYS A 185 -7.04 -13.29 18.28
C LYS A 185 -7.21 -14.76 17.91
N LEU A 186 -7.28 -15.07 16.62
CA LEU A 186 -7.43 -16.44 16.11
C LEU A 186 -6.23 -17.33 16.51
N LYS A 187 -5.01 -16.78 16.45
CA LYS A 187 -3.79 -17.43 16.93
C LYS A 187 -3.90 -17.85 18.39
N GLU A 188 -4.36 -16.94 19.25
CA GLU A 188 -4.49 -17.17 20.70
C GLU A 188 -5.62 -18.17 21.01
N GLU A 189 -6.80 -17.99 20.41
CA GLU A 189 -7.99 -18.82 20.66
C GLU A 189 -7.80 -20.26 20.15
N ARG A 190 -7.22 -20.43 18.97
CA ARG A 190 -7.02 -21.74 18.32
C ARG A 190 -5.63 -22.34 18.58
N LYS A 191 -4.75 -21.62 19.29
CA LYS A 191 -3.35 -21.99 19.53
C LYS A 191 -2.58 -22.24 18.23
N TYR A 192 -2.83 -21.42 17.21
CA TYR A 192 -2.15 -21.56 15.93
C TYR A 192 -0.69 -21.12 16.00
N ASN A 193 0.11 -21.78 15.18
CA ASN A 193 1.45 -21.37 14.82
C ASN A 193 1.45 -21.05 13.33
N TYR A 194 1.40 -19.76 12.96
CA TYR A 194 1.41 -19.34 11.57
C TYR A 194 2.79 -19.58 10.95
N CYS A 195 2.94 -20.71 10.26
CA CYS A 195 4.24 -21.18 9.80
C CYS A 195 4.65 -20.62 8.44
N GLY A 196 3.73 -19.98 7.70
CA GLY A 196 4.00 -19.40 6.40
C GLY A 196 2.73 -18.83 5.77
N MET A 197 2.91 -17.86 4.89
CA MET A 197 1.85 -17.18 4.15
C MET A 197 2.28 -16.98 2.69
N ILE A 198 1.38 -17.26 1.76
CA ILE A 198 1.52 -16.82 0.37
C ILE A 198 0.49 -15.72 0.13
N ILE A 199 0.97 -14.54 -0.25
CA ILE A 199 0.12 -13.51 -0.88
C ILE A 199 0.19 -13.78 -2.38
N SER A 200 -0.97 -14.08 -2.96
CA SER A 200 -1.06 -14.61 -4.33
C SER A 200 -0.96 -13.54 -5.43
N GLU A 201 -0.24 -12.45 -5.18
CA GLU A 201 0.02 -11.41 -6.19
C GLU A 201 0.68 -11.99 -7.43
N PRO A 202 0.46 -11.38 -8.60
CA PRO A 202 1.10 -11.84 -9.82
C PRO A 202 2.62 -11.71 -9.75
N SER A 203 3.27 -12.69 -10.34
CA SER A 203 4.68 -12.66 -10.69
C SER A 203 4.91 -11.69 -11.84
N ILE A 204 5.65 -10.61 -11.57
CA ILE A 204 5.95 -9.55 -12.55
C ILE A 204 7.43 -9.67 -12.97
N PRO A 205 7.73 -10.07 -14.22
CA PRO A 205 9.11 -10.07 -14.71
C PRO A 205 9.67 -8.65 -14.80
N GLU A 206 10.98 -8.48 -14.61
CA GLU A 206 11.62 -7.18 -14.84
C GLU A 206 11.65 -6.85 -16.34
N ARG A 207 11.70 -5.56 -16.65
CA ARG A 207 11.71 -5.09 -18.04
C ARG A 207 12.91 -5.65 -18.79
N GLY A 208 12.65 -6.44 -19.83
CA GLY A 208 13.68 -7.06 -20.66
C GLY A 208 13.96 -8.53 -20.31
N GLU A 209 13.46 -9.01 -19.17
CA GLU A 209 13.49 -10.44 -18.87
C GLU A 209 12.47 -11.19 -19.75
N LYS A 210 12.93 -12.29 -20.37
CA LYS A 210 12.06 -13.19 -21.13
C LYS A 210 12.01 -14.54 -20.43
N GLY A 211 10.81 -15.00 -20.12
CA GLY A 211 10.57 -16.34 -19.58
C GLY A 211 10.72 -16.47 -18.06
N SER A 212 11.56 -15.65 -17.40
CA SER A 212 11.69 -15.70 -15.93
C SER A 212 10.39 -15.30 -15.23
N LYS A 213 10.26 -15.84 -14.02
CA LYS A 213 9.21 -15.53 -13.05
C LYS A 213 9.90 -15.10 -11.76
N ARG A 214 9.20 -14.34 -10.93
CA ARG A 214 9.69 -13.87 -9.64
C ARG A 214 8.81 -14.34 -8.50
N LEU A 215 9.48 -14.65 -7.41
CA LEU A 215 8.92 -14.87 -6.09
C LEU A 215 9.65 -13.92 -5.16
N TYR A 216 8.91 -13.16 -4.35
CA TYR A 216 9.49 -12.18 -3.45
C TYR A 216 9.44 -12.68 -2.01
N ILE A 217 10.57 -12.58 -1.31
CA ILE A 217 10.73 -12.98 0.11
C ILE A 217 10.66 -11.78 1.06
N GLY A 218 10.13 -10.67 0.56
CA GLY A 218 9.98 -9.41 1.27
C GLY A 218 9.16 -8.42 0.47
N SER A 219 8.73 -7.35 1.13
CA SER A 219 8.01 -6.22 0.55
C SER A 219 8.64 -4.93 1.02
N VAL A 220 8.69 -3.96 0.11
CA VAL A 220 9.04 -2.59 0.47
C VAL A 220 8.08 -2.06 1.53
N GLY A 221 8.61 -1.23 2.42
CA GLY A 221 7.82 -0.30 3.21
C GLY A 221 7.53 0.96 2.42
N LYS A 222 6.61 1.76 2.93
CA LYS A 222 6.20 3.04 2.36
C LYS A 222 5.93 4.03 3.48
N ILE A 223 6.48 5.22 3.34
CA ILE A 223 6.26 6.36 4.22
C ILE A 223 6.01 7.61 3.38
N MET A 224 5.07 8.45 3.82
CA MET A 224 4.68 9.63 3.07
C MET A 224 4.95 10.91 3.88
N PRO A 225 6.11 11.56 3.71
CA PRO A 225 6.36 12.84 4.35
C PRO A 225 5.51 13.94 3.72
N LEU A 226 4.97 14.78 4.59
CA LEU A 226 4.17 15.96 4.29
C LEU A 226 4.91 17.20 4.76
N PHE A 227 5.16 18.12 3.84
CA PHE A 227 5.68 19.46 4.13
C PHE A 227 4.52 20.45 4.08
N PHE A 228 4.27 21.13 5.19
CA PHE A 228 3.31 22.23 5.28
C PHE A 228 4.08 23.54 5.44
N CYS A 229 4.06 24.39 4.42
CA CYS A 229 4.81 25.64 4.37
C CYS A 229 3.91 26.81 4.74
N VAL A 230 4.35 27.57 5.74
CA VAL A 230 3.72 28.81 6.15
C VAL A 230 4.49 29.99 5.61
N GLY A 231 3.78 30.87 4.91
CA GLY A 231 4.33 32.09 4.35
C GLY A 231 4.13 33.32 5.24
N LYS A 232 4.26 34.47 4.60
CA LYS A 232 3.88 35.78 5.13
C LYS A 232 3.09 36.51 4.07
N GLU A 233 1.86 36.89 4.39
CA GLU A 233 0.97 37.58 3.46
C GLU A 233 1.53 38.92 2.99
N THR A 234 1.17 39.30 1.78
CA THR A 234 1.38 40.64 1.26
C THR A 234 0.36 40.97 0.18
N HIS A 235 0.12 42.25 -0.06
CA HIS A 235 -0.62 42.72 -1.22
C HIS A 235 0.22 42.52 -2.50
N VAL A 236 -0.40 42.24 -3.65
CA VAL A 236 0.31 41.99 -4.92
C VAL A 236 1.21 43.17 -5.34
N GLY A 237 0.81 44.39 -5.02
CA GLY A 237 1.62 45.61 -5.24
C GLY A 237 2.85 45.71 -4.34
N GLU A 238 2.91 44.91 -3.26
CA GLU A 238 4.02 44.83 -2.30
C GLU A 238 4.61 43.41 -2.26
N SER A 239 4.63 42.72 -3.41
CA SER A 239 5.01 41.30 -3.55
C SER A 239 6.37 40.90 -2.96
N LEU A 240 7.26 41.85 -2.69
CA LEU A 240 8.58 41.63 -2.09
C LEU A 240 8.62 41.72 -0.56
N ARG A 241 7.54 42.18 0.10
CA ARG A 241 7.45 42.31 1.57
C ARG A 241 6.98 41.04 2.27
N GLY A 242 6.24 40.19 1.56
CA GLY A 242 5.80 38.88 2.06
C GLY A 242 6.80 37.77 1.77
N LEU A 243 6.38 36.55 2.07
CA LEU A 243 7.04 35.30 1.70
C LEU A 243 5.95 34.36 1.18
N ASN A 244 5.90 34.17 -0.14
CA ASN A 244 4.89 33.30 -0.74
C ASN A 244 5.27 31.82 -0.45
N PRO A 245 4.43 31.06 0.25
CA PRO A 245 4.75 29.68 0.62
C PRO A 245 4.85 28.76 -0.61
N ASN A 246 4.29 29.15 -1.77
CA ASN A 246 4.47 28.42 -3.03
C ASN A 246 5.94 28.36 -3.46
N LEU A 247 6.77 29.33 -3.06
CA LEU A 247 8.21 29.26 -3.32
C LEU A 247 8.89 28.19 -2.46
N LEU A 248 8.45 28.02 -1.20
CA LEU A 248 9.00 27.00 -0.30
C LEU A 248 8.70 25.60 -0.80
N VAL A 249 7.43 25.27 -1.07
CA VAL A 249 7.08 23.94 -1.63
C VAL A 249 7.73 23.69 -2.99
N SER A 250 7.88 24.71 -3.83
CA SER A 250 8.56 24.54 -5.13
C SER A 250 10.05 24.20 -4.97
N GLU A 251 10.74 24.81 -4.01
CA GLU A 251 12.15 24.50 -3.75
C GLU A 251 12.31 23.14 -3.06
N ILE A 252 11.41 22.77 -2.14
CA ILE A 252 11.35 21.42 -1.58
C ILE A 252 11.18 20.39 -2.71
N ASN A 253 10.24 20.63 -3.62
CA ASN A 253 9.99 19.72 -4.73
C ASN A 253 11.19 19.57 -5.66
N LYS A 254 11.90 20.67 -5.93
CA LYS A 254 13.15 20.63 -6.70
C LYS A 254 14.25 19.79 -6.03
N LEU A 255 14.29 19.73 -4.70
CA LEU A 255 15.27 18.95 -3.94
C LEU A 255 14.82 17.49 -3.70
N MET A 256 13.51 17.22 -3.66
CA MET A 256 12.93 15.91 -3.35
C MET A 256 12.66 15.05 -4.59
N GLU A 257 12.05 15.63 -5.62
CA GLU A 257 11.50 14.89 -6.77
C GLU A 257 12.60 14.12 -7.51
N CYS A 258 12.42 12.80 -7.63
CA CYS A 258 13.37 11.92 -8.31
C CYS A 258 14.81 11.99 -7.76
N ASN A 259 15.01 12.40 -6.50
CA ASN A 259 16.34 12.49 -5.90
C ASN A 259 16.86 11.11 -5.44
N PRO A 260 17.89 10.53 -6.09
CA PRO A 260 18.41 9.21 -5.74
C PRO A 260 19.17 9.17 -4.41
N ASP A 261 19.60 10.31 -3.87
CA ASP A 261 20.27 10.36 -2.56
C ASP A 261 19.31 10.03 -1.41
N LEU A 262 18.00 10.04 -1.69
CA LEU A 262 16.93 9.67 -0.77
C LEU A 262 16.38 8.26 -1.03
N SER A 263 17.02 7.49 -1.92
CA SER A 263 16.72 6.07 -2.11
C SER A 263 17.34 5.23 -1.01
N ASP A 264 16.56 4.29 -0.47
CA ASP A 264 17.07 3.30 0.46
C ASP A 264 17.70 2.12 -0.31
N SER A 265 18.68 1.46 0.30
CA SER A 265 19.39 0.34 -0.31
C SER A 265 19.75 -0.72 0.72
N VAL A 266 19.54 -1.98 0.37
CA VAL A 266 19.99 -3.14 1.16
C VAL A 266 20.21 -4.32 0.23
N TYR A 267 21.23 -5.12 0.52
CA TYR A 267 21.69 -6.20 -0.36
C TYR A 267 22.01 -5.68 -1.77
N ASP A 268 21.35 -6.22 -2.79
CA ASP A 268 21.42 -5.85 -4.20
C ASP A 268 20.23 -5.00 -4.67
N THR A 269 19.39 -4.54 -3.73
CA THR A 269 18.15 -3.83 -4.02
C THR A 269 18.26 -2.37 -3.63
N VAL A 270 17.79 -1.49 -4.52
CA VAL A 270 17.69 -0.04 -4.30
C VAL A 270 16.26 0.40 -4.60
N THR A 271 15.67 1.22 -3.73
CA THR A 271 14.33 1.76 -3.98
C THR A 271 14.35 2.80 -5.09
N PRO A 272 13.27 2.97 -5.86
CA PRO A 272 13.11 4.17 -6.66
C PRO A 272 13.20 5.42 -5.77
N PRO A 273 13.65 6.56 -6.33
CA PRO A 273 13.72 7.81 -5.59
C PRO A 273 12.32 8.32 -5.21
N PRO A 274 12.22 9.28 -4.28
CA PRO A 274 10.95 9.87 -3.88
C PRO A 274 10.18 10.49 -5.06
N MET A 275 8.85 10.41 -4.99
CA MET A 275 7.94 11.00 -5.97
C MET A 275 6.92 11.90 -5.28
N CYS A 276 6.74 13.12 -5.78
CA CYS A 276 5.70 14.04 -5.36
C CYS A 276 4.34 13.49 -5.80
N LEU A 277 3.47 13.24 -4.83
CA LEU A 277 2.12 12.77 -5.11
C LEU A 277 1.13 13.94 -5.23
N LYS A 278 1.37 15.03 -4.50
CA LYS A 278 0.54 16.23 -4.55
C LYS A 278 1.34 17.44 -4.08
N GLN A 279 1.13 18.57 -4.77
CA GLN A 279 1.61 19.89 -4.38
C GLN A 279 0.49 20.91 -4.63
N MET A 280 0.15 21.73 -3.64
CA MET A 280 -0.88 22.77 -3.79
C MET A 280 -0.70 23.93 -2.80
N ASP A 281 -1.33 25.06 -3.09
CA ASP A 281 -1.59 26.09 -2.10
C ASP A 281 -2.98 25.94 -1.49
N LEU A 282 -3.19 26.51 -0.29
CA LEU A 282 -4.48 26.40 0.42
C LEU A 282 -5.32 27.68 0.32
N LYS A 283 -5.09 28.51 -0.71
CA LYS A 283 -5.91 29.70 -0.96
C LYS A 283 -7.15 29.30 -1.76
N GLU A 284 -8.31 29.37 -1.12
CA GLU A 284 -9.57 28.91 -1.72
C GLU A 284 -10.15 29.89 -2.76
N MET A 285 -10.07 31.19 -2.48
CA MET A 285 -10.71 32.24 -3.27
C MET A 285 -9.69 33.19 -3.89
N TYR A 286 -9.97 33.68 -5.10
CA TYR A 286 -9.17 34.72 -5.74
C TYR A 286 -9.17 36.01 -4.91
N SER A 287 -7.98 36.55 -4.66
CA SER A 287 -7.78 37.92 -4.19
C SER A 287 -6.38 38.41 -4.53
N VAL A 288 -6.15 39.73 -4.41
CA VAL A 288 -4.83 40.37 -4.62
C VAL A 288 -3.83 40.15 -3.47
N GLN A 289 -4.16 39.27 -2.52
CA GLN A 289 -3.29 38.87 -1.42
C GLN A 289 -2.55 37.58 -1.76
N SER A 290 -1.27 37.46 -1.40
CA SER A 290 -0.54 36.19 -1.56
C SER A 290 -1.17 35.04 -0.74
N PRO A 291 -0.97 33.77 -1.14
CA PRO A 291 -1.32 32.62 -0.30
C PRO A 291 -0.63 32.67 1.07
N LEU A 292 -1.28 32.10 2.08
CA LEU A 292 -0.74 31.96 3.45
C LEU A 292 -0.08 30.61 3.68
N TYR A 293 -0.63 29.55 3.08
CA TYR A 293 -0.19 28.18 3.27
C TYR A 293 -0.05 27.48 1.93
N SER A 294 0.94 26.60 1.85
CA SER A 294 1.06 25.61 0.78
C SER A 294 1.58 24.31 1.34
N THR A 295 1.41 23.24 0.56
CA THR A 295 1.81 21.91 1.02
C THR A 295 2.21 21.01 -0.13
N ALA A 296 3.08 20.05 0.17
CA ALA A 296 3.41 18.94 -0.71
C ALA A 296 3.63 17.67 0.11
N TYR A 297 3.22 16.52 -0.42
CA TYR A 297 3.60 15.23 0.15
C TYR A 297 4.13 14.26 -0.91
N TYR A 298 5.01 13.38 -0.45
CA TYR A 298 5.81 12.51 -1.30
C TYR A 298 5.58 11.05 -0.95
N ASN A 299 5.85 10.15 -1.88
CA ASN A 299 6.02 8.73 -1.61
C ASN A 299 7.51 8.43 -1.44
N ILE A 300 7.89 7.80 -0.33
CA ILE A 300 9.22 7.24 -0.11
C ILE A 300 9.07 5.76 0.20
N LEU A 301 9.77 4.91 -0.54
CA LEU A 301 9.84 3.47 -0.25
C LEU A 301 11.04 3.20 0.67
N THR A 302 10.89 2.21 1.54
CA THR A 302 11.93 1.81 2.51
C THR A 302 12.19 0.32 2.43
N LEU A 303 13.43 -0.10 2.64
CA LEU A 303 13.87 -1.49 2.76
C LEU A 303 14.41 -1.80 4.15
N GLN A 304 15.25 -0.90 4.68
CA GLN A 304 15.87 -0.98 5.99
C GLN A 304 16.00 0.36 6.72
N ALA A 305 15.86 1.49 6.00
CA ALA A 305 15.98 2.83 6.56
C ALA A 305 15.04 3.01 7.76
N SER A 306 15.63 3.53 8.83
CA SER A 306 14.89 3.86 10.04
C SER A 306 14.12 5.16 9.86
N TYR A 307 13.09 5.32 10.68
CA TYR A 307 12.34 6.56 10.74
C TYR A 307 13.22 7.79 11.05
N ASP A 308 14.16 7.64 11.98
CA ASP A 308 15.00 8.75 12.45
C ASP A 308 15.97 9.23 11.36
N GLU A 309 16.52 8.30 10.58
CA GLU A 309 17.36 8.61 9.41
C GLU A 309 16.57 9.41 8.37
N ILE A 310 15.36 8.93 8.03
CA ILE A 310 14.48 9.61 7.08
C ILE A 310 14.11 11.00 7.59
N LEU A 311 13.70 11.13 8.85
CA LEU A 311 13.34 12.43 9.43
C LEU A 311 14.52 13.41 9.44
N ALA A 312 15.73 12.94 9.75
CA ALA A 312 16.93 13.77 9.75
C ALA A 312 17.22 14.32 8.34
N SER A 313 17.20 13.47 7.31
CA SER A 313 17.37 13.89 5.91
C SER A 313 16.30 14.89 5.46
N LEU A 314 15.03 14.67 5.85
CA LEU A 314 13.93 15.58 5.52
C LEU A 314 14.08 16.94 6.22
N LYS A 315 14.55 16.97 7.48
CA LYS A 315 14.82 18.21 8.23
C LYS A 315 15.93 19.03 7.56
N GLU A 316 17.03 18.38 7.18
CA GLU A 316 18.13 19.03 6.47
C GLU A 316 17.67 19.58 5.12
N LEU A 317 16.92 18.78 4.34
CA LEU A 317 16.39 19.20 3.06
C LEU A 317 15.44 20.40 3.18
N ALA A 318 14.52 20.38 4.14
CA ALA A 318 13.60 21.50 4.38
C ALA A 318 14.36 22.77 4.78
N GLN A 319 15.40 22.64 5.61
CA GLN A 319 16.22 23.77 6.03
C GLN A 319 16.91 24.40 4.82
N ASN A 320 17.56 23.57 3.99
CA ASN A 320 18.21 24.01 2.75
C ASN A 320 17.21 24.66 1.78
N ALA A 321 16.01 24.09 1.62
CA ALA A 321 14.97 24.66 0.78
C ALA A 321 14.55 26.06 1.25
N PHE A 322 14.36 26.22 2.57
CA PHE A 322 13.99 27.50 3.16
C PHE A 322 15.08 28.56 2.90
N GLU A 323 16.33 28.22 3.21
CA GLU A 323 17.47 29.12 3.05
C GLU A 323 17.69 29.53 1.59
N ASN A 324 17.54 28.59 0.64
CA ASN A 324 17.59 28.87 -0.80
C ASN A 324 16.53 29.90 -1.20
N VAL A 325 15.30 29.75 -0.72
CA VAL A 325 14.20 30.68 -0.99
C VAL A 325 14.49 32.07 -0.41
N LEU A 326 14.97 32.15 0.83
CA LEU A 326 15.33 33.43 1.45
C LEU A 326 16.44 34.14 0.69
N LYS A 327 17.49 33.40 0.30
CA LYS A 327 18.61 33.91 -0.49
C LYS A 327 18.14 34.44 -1.85
N ASP A 328 17.25 33.73 -2.52
CA ASP A 328 16.73 34.15 -3.82
C ASP A 328 15.77 35.34 -3.73
N ILE A 329 14.95 35.42 -2.68
CA ILE A 329 14.12 36.60 -2.40
C ILE A 329 15.00 37.81 -2.10
N SER A 330 16.06 37.63 -1.31
CA SER A 330 17.01 38.71 -1.01
C SER A 330 17.64 39.29 -2.29
N LYS A 331 18.14 38.43 -3.19
CA LYS A 331 18.65 38.86 -4.51
C LYS A 331 17.59 39.62 -5.34
N LYS A 332 16.34 39.15 -5.33
CA LYS A 332 15.22 39.80 -6.05
C LYS A 332 14.90 41.17 -5.44
N ARG A 333 14.88 41.28 -4.11
CA ARG A 333 14.71 42.53 -3.35
C ARG A 333 15.81 43.53 -3.74
N GLU A 334 17.08 43.13 -3.69
CA GLU A 334 18.21 44.00 -4.09
C GLU A 334 18.10 44.49 -5.54
N LYS A 335 17.79 43.59 -6.48
CA LYS A 335 17.62 43.94 -7.90
C LYS A 335 16.48 44.93 -8.11
N PHE A 336 15.36 44.77 -7.40
CA PHE A 336 14.23 45.68 -7.49
C PHE A 336 14.51 47.04 -6.86
N THR A 337 15.13 47.07 -5.68
CA THR A 337 15.56 48.32 -5.01
C THR A 337 16.49 49.14 -5.92
N LYS A 338 17.45 48.49 -6.59
CA LYS A 338 18.33 49.13 -7.59
C LYS A 338 17.56 49.68 -8.79
N ARG A 339 16.54 48.97 -9.28
CA ARG A 339 15.75 49.37 -10.46
C ARG A 339 14.73 50.46 -10.16
N SER A 340 14.12 50.44 -8.98
CA SER A 340 13.07 51.38 -8.56
C SER A 340 13.62 52.67 -7.96
N SER A 341 14.91 52.71 -7.60
CA SER A 341 15.53 53.80 -6.85
C SER A 341 14.83 54.12 -5.53
N GLN A 342 14.04 53.19 -5.00
CA GLN A 342 13.35 53.33 -3.72
C GLN A 342 14.15 52.66 -2.60
N LYS A 343 14.21 53.29 -1.43
CA LYS A 343 14.70 52.64 -0.21
C LYS A 343 13.55 51.85 0.43
N LEU A 344 13.44 50.58 0.07
CA LEU A 344 12.47 49.67 0.67
C LEU A 344 13.05 49.02 1.92
N LYS A 345 12.28 49.01 3.00
CA LYS A 345 12.54 48.17 4.17
C LYS A 345 11.81 46.85 3.97
N PHE A 346 12.51 45.77 4.27
CA PHE A 346 11.96 44.42 4.25
C PHE A 346 12.12 43.83 5.64
N ASP A 347 11.17 43.01 6.05
CA ASP A 347 11.34 42.22 7.26
C ASP A 347 12.26 41.04 6.94
N ASP A 348 13.19 40.80 7.86
CA ASP A 348 14.01 39.60 7.83
C ASP A 348 13.17 38.42 8.30
N ALA A 349 13.34 37.30 7.60
CA ALA A 349 12.78 36.02 7.99
C ALA A 349 13.94 35.05 8.13
N GLU A 350 13.93 34.28 9.21
CA GLU A 350 14.89 33.21 9.44
C GLU A 350 14.26 31.88 9.06
N ALA A 351 15.08 30.96 8.55
CA ALA A 351 14.62 29.62 8.26
C ALA A 351 14.20 28.92 9.55
N CYS A 352 12.97 28.40 9.54
CA CYS A 352 12.37 27.69 10.67
C CYS A 352 11.78 26.38 10.16
N VAL A 353 12.33 25.26 10.61
CA VAL A 353 11.81 23.93 10.32
C VAL A 353 11.47 23.26 11.64
N ILE A 354 10.23 22.82 11.77
CA ILE A 354 9.74 22.06 12.93
C ILE A 354 8.99 20.83 12.46
N THR A 355 8.76 19.89 13.38
CA THR A 355 7.91 18.74 13.17
C THR A 355 6.49 19.01 13.65
N TYR A 356 5.53 18.26 13.13
CA TYR A 356 4.16 18.29 13.61
C TYR A 356 4.08 17.86 15.08
N LYS A 357 4.88 16.89 15.53
CA LYS A 357 4.95 16.51 16.95
C LYS A 357 5.35 17.69 17.84
N GLU A 358 6.40 18.42 17.48
CA GLU A 358 6.87 19.60 18.22
C GLU A 358 5.76 20.67 18.30
N MET A 359 5.14 21.01 17.17
CA MET A 359 4.02 21.97 17.13
C MET A 359 2.81 21.48 17.96
N LEU A 360 2.42 20.22 17.80
CA LEU A 360 1.27 19.62 18.47
C LEU A 360 1.45 19.62 19.99
N TYR A 361 2.66 19.33 20.47
CA TYR A 361 2.99 19.37 21.88
C TYR A 361 2.75 20.75 22.48
N GLU A 362 3.24 21.81 21.83
CA GLU A 362 3.03 23.19 22.27
C GLU A 362 1.55 23.57 22.26
N VAL A 363 0.83 23.28 21.17
CA VAL A 363 -0.61 23.58 21.08
C VAL A 363 -1.43 22.85 22.14
N LYS A 364 -1.16 21.56 22.41
CA LYS A 364 -1.87 20.83 23.48
C LYS A 364 -1.53 21.36 24.87
N SER A 365 -0.34 21.93 25.05
CA SER A 365 0.06 22.51 26.34
C SER A 365 -0.78 23.75 26.67
N THR A 366 -1.08 24.60 25.67
CA THR A 366 -1.82 25.85 25.81
C THR A 366 -3.34 25.70 25.60
N HIS A 367 -3.79 24.81 24.71
CA HIS A 367 -5.20 24.59 24.36
C HIS A 367 -5.72 23.24 24.84
N LYS A 368 -6.28 23.19 26.06
CA LYS A 368 -6.80 21.95 26.68
C LYS A 368 -7.95 21.27 25.92
N ASN A 369 -8.70 22.01 25.11
CA ASN A 369 -9.81 21.46 24.32
C ASN A 369 -9.42 21.08 22.88
N PHE A 370 -8.12 21.08 22.56
CA PHE A 370 -7.62 20.84 21.20
C PHE A 370 -8.11 19.50 20.61
N GLU A 371 -8.09 18.42 21.40
CA GLU A 371 -8.48 17.09 20.92
C GLU A 371 -9.95 17.04 20.50
N LYS A 372 -10.83 17.57 21.36
CA LYS A 372 -12.26 17.68 21.06
C LYS A 372 -12.52 18.56 19.82
N TYR A 373 -11.78 19.67 19.69
CA TYR A 373 -11.88 20.56 18.54
C TYR A 373 -11.51 19.85 17.22
N ILE A 374 -10.40 19.11 17.20
CA ILE A 374 -10.00 18.33 16.03
C ILE A 374 -10.99 17.20 15.73
N ASP A 375 -11.50 16.50 16.75
CA ASP A 375 -12.49 15.43 16.54
C ASP A 375 -13.78 15.95 15.89
N GLU A 376 -14.26 17.13 16.31
CA GLU A 376 -15.43 17.79 15.70
C GLU A 376 -15.15 18.16 14.23
N LYS A 377 -13.97 18.75 13.95
CA LYS A 377 -13.55 19.11 12.59
C LYS A 377 -13.40 17.89 11.69
N VAL A 378 -12.80 16.81 12.17
CA VAL A 378 -12.66 15.57 11.40
C VAL A 378 -14.02 14.95 11.07
N LYS A 379 -14.99 15.00 11.98
CA LYS A 379 -16.36 14.57 11.67
C LYS A 379 -16.99 15.38 10.55
N GLU A 380 -16.81 16.71 10.56
CA GLU A 380 -17.25 17.61 9.47
C GLU A 380 -16.61 17.19 8.14
N TRP A 381 -15.29 17.07 8.09
CA TRP A 381 -14.57 16.73 6.86
C TRP A 381 -14.88 15.32 6.34
N LYS A 382 -15.11 14.34 7.22
CA LYS A 382 -15.57 13.01 6.82
C LYS A 382 -16.98 13.06 6.22
N ASN A 383 -17.88 13.91 6.75
CA ASN A 383 -19.21 14.11 6.18
C ASN A 383 -19.15 14.78 4.79
N GLU A 384 -18.16 15.65 4.57
CA GLU A 384 -17.83 16.24 3.25
C GLU A 384 -17.18 15.24 2.29
N LYS A 385 -16.89 14.00 2.76
CA LYS A 385 -16.23 12.93 2.00
C LYS A 385 -14.81 13.30 1.52
N LEU A 386 -14.09 14.09 2.33
CA LEU A 386 -12.67 14.34 2.07
C LEU A 386 -11.86 13.07 2.32
N ASP A 387 -10.82 12.87 1.52
CA ASP A 387 -9.87 11.76 1.72
C ASP A 387 -9.01 11.99 2.97
N ASN A 388 -8.39 10.91 3.47
CA ASN A 388 -7.55 10.96 4.67
C ASN A 388 -6.39 11.95 4.51
N GLN A 389 -5.85 12.10 3.30
CA GLN A 389 -4.75 13.00 3.02
C GLN A 389 -5.18 14.47 3.14
N THR A 390 -6.33 14.85 2.57
CA THR A 390 -6.86 16.22 2.70
C THR A 390 -7.25 16.52 4.15
N ILE A 391 -7.83 15.54 4.86
CA ILE A 391 -8.12 15.70 6.29
C ILE A 391 -6.82 15.94 7.09
N ALA A 392 -5.77 15.16 6.84
CA ALA A 392 -4.47 15.35 7.50
C ALA A 392 -3.90 16.76 7.26
N ILE A 393 -3.92 17.25 6.01
CA ILE A 393 -3.50 18.63 5.69
C ILE A 393 -4.31 19.66 6.49
N ASN A 394 -5.62 19.46 6.58
CA ASN A 394 -6.50 20.34 7.35
C ASN A 394 -6.23 20.27 8.87
N ILE A 395 -5.85 19.10 9.41
CA ILE A 395 -5.41 18.96 10.80
C ILE A 395 -4.13 19.75 11.05
N VAL A 396 -3.13 19.69 10.16
CA VAL A 396 -1.90 20.50 10.30
C VAL A 396 -2.22 21.99 10.28
N LYS A 397 -3.08 22.42 9.34
CA LYS A 397 -3.55 23.81 9.26
C LYS A 397 -4.25 24.26 10.54
N ALA A 398 -5.24 23.49 11.02
CA ALA A 398 -6.00 23.81 12.22
C ALA A 398 -5.12 23.82 13.48
N THR A 399 -4.11 22.95 13.55
CA THR A 399 -3.11 22.98 14.62
C THR A 399 -2.26 24.24 14.56
N TYR A 400 -1.76 24.61 13.38
CA TYR A 400 -0.98 25.84 13.20
C TYR A 400 -1.79 27.11 13.50
N GLU A 401 -3.09 27.12 13.21
CA GLU A 401 -3.95 28.26 13.51
C GLU A 401 -4.07 28.57 15.01
N LEU A 402 -3.89 27.55 15.86
CA LEU A 402 -3.83 27.66 17.33
C LEU A 402 -2.40 27.80 17.88
N TYR A 403 -1.38 27.65 17.03
CA TYR A 403 0.01 27.80 17.45
C TYR A 403 0.34 29.27 17.74
N GLU A 404 0.95 29.54 18.90
CA GLU A 404 1.22 30.91 19.35
C GLU A 404 2.39 31.56 18.59
N ASN A 405 3.40 30.77 18.23
CA ASN A 405 4.64 31.27 17.63
C ASN A 405 4.53 31.38 16.10
N LYS A 406 3.55 32.19 15.64
CA LYS A 406 3.25 32.36 14.21
C LYS A 406 4.35 33.13 13.49
N ARG A 407 5.07 32.40 12.65
CA ARG A 407 6.09 32.92 11.72
C ARG A 407 6.14 32.07 10.46
N PRO A 408 6.81 32.52 9.39
CA PRO A 408 7.12 31.65 8.28
C PRO A 408 7.93 30.43 8.74
N MET A 409 7.49 29.24 8.35
CA MET A 409 8.09 27.98 8.75
C MET A 409 7.74 26.85 7.79
N ILE A 410 8.50 25.76 7.83
CA ILE A 410 8.14 24.48 7.22
C ILE A 410 7.85 23.51 8.36
N ILE A 411 6.66 22.92 8.36
CA ILE A 411 6.25 21.89 9.30
C ILE A 411 6.34 20.55 8.59
N ILE A 412 7.22 19.68 9.08
CA ILE A 412 7.39 18.31 8.58
C ILE A 412 6.49 17.38 9.37
N SER A 413 5.77 16.52 8.66
CA SER A 413 4.86 15.55 9.24
C SER A 413 4.77 14.32 8.34
N PHE A 414 3.99 13.32 8.73
CA PHE A 414 3.75 12.14 7.91
C PHE A 414 2.25 11.97 7.69
N ILE A 415 1.89 11.73 6.45
CA ILE A 415 0.50 11.57 6.03
C ILE A 415 0.20 10.08 5.88
N PRO A 416 -0.96 9.58 6.35
CA PRO A 416 -1.34 8.19 6.11
C PRO A 416 -1.43 7.84 4.62
N PRO A 417 -1.32 6.54 4.25
CA PRO A 417 -0.99 5.38 5.11
C PRO A 417 0.52 5.13 5.28
N TYR A 418 0.89 4.37 6.31
CA TYR A 418 2.26 3.88 6.55
C TYR A 418 2.33 2.35 6.37
N TYR A 419 3.33 1.89 5.63
CA TYR A 419 3.61 0.47 5.42
C TYR A 419 4.99 0.13 6.00
N PRO A 420 5.06 -0.74 7.01
CA PRO A 420 6.33 -1.30 7.46
C PRO A 420 6.99 -2.10 6.33
N HIS A 421 8.32 -2.01 6.19
CA HIS A 421 9.05 -2.94 5.32
C HIS A 421 9.09 -4.34 5.97
N LYS A 422 9.08 -5.39 5.14
CA LYS A 422 9.10 -6.78 5.59
C LYS A 422 10.12 -7.57 4.76
N HIS A 423 10.94 -8.38 5.40
CA HIS A 423 11.89 -9.28 4.73
C HIS A 423 12.11 -10.53 5.58
N LEU A 424 12.16 -11.70 4.95
CA LEU A 424 12.48 -12.97 5.60
C LEU A 424 13.98 -13.06 5.89
N LYS A 425 14.34 -13.28 7.16
CA LYS A 425 15.76 -13.38 7.58
C LYS A 425 16.21 -14.83 7.66
N ALA A 426 17.33 -15.17 7.01
CA ALA A 426 17.81 -16.56 6.90
C ALA A 426 18.44 -17.15 8.18
N GLU A 427 18.95 -16.32 9.10
CA GLU A 427 19.80 -16.79 10.20
C GLU A 427 19.01 -17.00 11.50
N ASN A 428 19.00 -18.25 12.00
CA ASN A 428 18.53 -18.67 13.33
C ASN A 428 17.14 -18.20 13.76
N SER A 429 16.24 -17.92 12.82
CA SER A 429 14.85 -17.51 13.05
C SER A 429 13.85 -18.60 12.64
N GLU A 430 12.60 -18.48 13.09
CA GLU A 430 11.48 -19.31 12.62
C GLU A 430 11.30 -19.24 11.08
N ASP A 431 11.79 -18.17 10.44
CA ASP A 431 11.72 -17.96 8.99
C ASP A 431 12.57 -18.97 8.20
N GLY A 432 13.63 -19.53 8.79
CA GLY A 432 14.56 -20.44 8.10
C GLY A 432 13.87 -21.69 7.53
N LYS A 433 12.87 -22.23 8.23
CA LYS A 433 12.07 -23.36 7.72
C LYS A 433 11.24 -22.96 6.51
N PHE A 434 10.69 -21.75 6.52
CA PHE A 434 9.87 -21.25 5.41
C PHE A 434 10.73 -20.91 4.19
N ILE A 435 11.92 -20.33 4.37
CA ILE A 435 12.91 -20.13 3.31
C ILE A 435 13.29 -21.47 2.65
N ASN A 436 13.51 -22.52 3.43
CA ASN A 436 13.77 -23.86 2.88
C ASN A 436 12.59 -24.40 2.04
N ALA A 437 11.35 -24.09 2.43
CA ALA A 437 10.16 -24.45 1.65
C ALA A 437 10.10 -23.66 0.33
N VAL A 438 10.47 -22.38 0.35
CA VAL A 438 10.60 -21.53 -0.84
C VAL A 438 11.66 -22.10 -1.79
N ASP A 439 12.86 -22.37 -1.29
CA ASP A 439 13.97 -22.90 -2.09
C ASP A 439 13.63 -24.28 -2.67
N SER A 440 12.98 -25.13 -1.88
CA SER A 440 12.47 -26.41 -2.36
C SER A 440 11.41 -26.25 -3.45
N THR A 441 10.55 -25.24 -3.36
CA THR A 441 9.51 -24.95 -4.37
C THR A 441 10.11 -24.44 -5.67
N ILE A 442 11.11 -23.57 -5.61
CA ILE A 442 11.84 -23.07 -6.78
C ILE A 442 12.54 -24.24 -7.50
N LYS A 443 13.25 -25.09 -6.75
CA LYS A 443 13.89 -26.29 -7.31
C LYS A 443 12.86 -27.24 -7.95
N TYR A 444 11.71 -27.44 -7.31
CA TYR A 444 10.63 -28.25 -7.87
C TYR A 444 10.05 -27.66 -9.17
N ALA A 445 9.97 -26.33 -9.29
CA ALA A 445 9.56 -25.65 -10.51
C ALA A 445 10.51 -25.92 -11.68
N GLU A 446 11.81 -25.80 -11.43
CA GLU A 446 12.86 -26.06 -12.40
C GLU A 446 12.85 -27.54 -12.85
N GLU A 447 12.85 -28.49 -11.91
CA GLU A 447 12.95 -29.92 -12.21
C GLU A 447 11.71 -30.51 -12.89
N LYS A 448 10.51 -30.02 -12.56
CA LYS A 448 9.25 -30.60 -13.06
C LYS A 448 8.60 -29.85 -14.21
N PHE A 449 8.84 -28.55 -14.30
CA PHE A 449 8.16 -27.70 -15.28
C PHE A 449 9.14 -26.91 -16.15
N GLN A 450 10.45 -27.00 -15.89
CA GLN A 450 11.48 -26.21 -16.60
C GLN A 450 11.23 -24.70 -16.46
N GLU A 451 10.61 -24.31 -15.34
CA GLU A 451 10.25 -22.91 -15.05
C GLU A 451 11.34 -22.26 -14.19
N SER A 452 11.92 -21.17 -14.70
CA SER A 452 12.93 -20.40 -13.97
C SER A 452 12.25 -19.37 -13.07
N ILE A 453 12.32 -19.59 -11.75
CA ILE A 453 11.82 -18.67 -10.74
C ILE A 453 12.98 -18.02 -10.01
N ILE A 454 13.10 -16.70 -10.16
CA ILE A 454 14.09 -15.86 -9.49
C ILE A 454 13.56 -15.50 -8.10
N LYS A 455 14.27 -15.95 -7.07
CA LYS A 455 14.05 -15.51 -5.68
C LYS A 455 14.53 -14.07 -5.55
N THR A 456 13.61 -13.13 -5.35
CA THR A 456 13.88 -11.69 -5.26
C THR A 456 13.70 -11.20 -3.83
N ASN A 457 14.59 -10.33 -3.35
CA ASN A 457 14.55 -9.85 -1.96
C ASN A 457 13.29 -9.06 -1.62
N TYR A 458 12.88 -8.12 -2.48
CA TYR A 458 11.76 -7.22 -2.20
C TYR A 458 10.82 -7.05 -3.39
N PHE A 459 9.53 -7.12 -3.10
CA PHE A 459 8.48 -6.66 -4.00
C PHE A 459 8.34 -5.13 -3.90
N MET A 460 8.48 -4.43 -5.02
CA MET A 460 8.41 -2.95 -5.07
C MET A 460 6.99 -2.38 -5.14
N GLY A 461 5.98 -3.23 -5.37
CA GLY A 461 4.60 -2.81 -5.66
C GLY A 461 3.79 -2.36 -4.45
N ILE A 462 4.38 -2.29 -3.24
CA ILE A 462 3.66 -2.27 -1.94
C ILE A 462 2.83 -3.55 -1.79
N SER A 463 2.64 -4.04 -0.57
CA SER A 463 1.87 -5.26 -0.35
C SER A 463 1.42 -5.38 1.10
N ASP A 464 0.30 -6.06 1.28
CA ASP A 464 -0.20 -6.54 2.57
C ASP A 464 0.82 -7.36 3.40
N ALA A 465 1.90 -7.84 2.77
CA ALA A 465 3.04 -8.42 3.47
C ALA A 465 3.57 -7.52 4.61
N SER A 466 3.47 -6.20 4.45
CA SER A 466 3.83 -5.18 5.44
C SER A 466 3.09 -5.29 6.78
N TYR A 467 1.93 -5.96 6.81
CA TYR A 467 1.08 -6.11 7.99
C TYR A 467 1.08 -7.54 8.55
N THR A 468 2.05 -8.35 8.17
CA THR A 468 2.23 -9.73 8.66
C THR A 468 3.04 -9.82 9.97
N GLY A 469 3.51 -8.68 10.46
CA GLY A 469 4.27 -8.54 11.69
C GLY A 469 5.30 -7.43 11.58
N ILE A 470 5.60 -6.79 12.70
CA ILE A 470 6.60 -5.72 12.80
C ILE A 470 7.65 -6.14 13.82
N ASN A 471 8.93 -5.83 13.56
CA ASN A 471 9.97 -6.03 14.53
C ASN A 471 9.72 -5.14 15.78
N PRO A 472 9.50 -5.73 16.98
CA PRO A 472 9.20 -4.98 18.20
C PRO A 472 10.32 -4.03 18.62
N ASP A 473 11.55 -4.26 18.15
CA ASP A 473 12.71 -3.42 18.48
C ASP A 473 12.72 -2.10 17.69
N ILE A 474 11.88 -1.95 16.67
CA ILE A 474 11.77 -0.70 15.91
C ILE A 474 10.97 0.31 16.75
N PRO A 475 11.54 1.47 17.12
CA PRO A 475 10.87 2.48 17.93
C PRO A 475 9.83 3.25 17.11
N LEU A 476 8.68 2.63 16.84
CA LEU A 476 7.61 3.25 16.03
C LEU A 476 6.90 4.40 16.74
N ALA A 477 7.09 4.58 18.05
CA ALA A 477 6.42 5.64 18.81
C ALA A 477 6.73 7.03 18.24
N GLU A 478 7.97 7.26 17.82
CA GLU A 478 8.37 8.56 17.25
C GLU A 478 7.68 8.81 15.91
N LEU A 479 7.68 7.81 15.01
CA LEU A 479 6.95 7.87 13.74
C LEU A 479 5.47 8.15 13.97
N ILE A 480 4.81 7.36 14.81
CA ILE A 480 3.38 7.47 15.11
C ILE A 480 3.02 8.88 15.59
N SER A 481 3.86 9.46 16.45
CA SER A 481 3.62 10.81 16.99
C SER A 481 3.70 11.92 15.93
N ASN A 482 4.32 11.65 14.79
CA ASN A 482 4.36 12.57 13.64
C ASN A 482 3.40 12.18 12.50
N ILE A 483 2.68 11.06 12.60
CA ILE A 483 1.60 10.73 11.67
C ILE A 483 0.39 11.59 12.02
N VAL A 484 -0.02 12.43 11.08
CA VAL A 484 -1.14 13.35 11.28
C VAL A 484 -2.45 12.57 11.34
N GLY A 485 -3.23 12.82 12.39
CA GLY A 485 -4.53 12.19 12.58
C GLY A 485 -4.47 10.70 12.96
N TYR A 486 -3.33 10.21 13.45
CA TYR A 486 -3.23 8.87 14.02
C TYR A 486 -4.28 8.66 15.12
N ASP A 487 -4.88 7.47 15.17
CA ASP A 487 -6.05 7.10 16.01
C ASP A 487 -7.38 7.82 15.69
N ILE A 488 -7.42 8.72 14.71
CA ILE A 488 -8.62 9.49 14.33
C ILE A 488 -9.06 9.21 12.88
N ILE A 489 -8.13 9.28 11.93
CA ILE A 489 -8.37 9.00 10.50
C ILE A 489 -7.62 7.77 10.01
N TYR A 490 -6.58 7.35 10.73
CA TYR A 490 -5.76 6.20 10.41
C TYR A 490 -5.22 5.57 11.70
N LYS A 491 -5.19 4.24 11.77
CA LYS A 491 -4.66 3.53 12.92
C LYS A 491 -3.95 2.26 12.48
N LEU A 492 -2.68 2.14 12.87
CA LEU A 492 -1.91 0.91 12.71
C LEU A 492 -1.97 0.10 14.02
N PRO A 493 -2.37 -1.17 14.03
CA PRO A 493 -2.43 -2.00 15.24
C PRO A 493 -1.04 -2.48 15.67
N VAL A 494 -0.20 -1.54 16.11
CA VAL A 494 1.23 -1.79 16.38
C VAL A 494 1.43 -2.83 17.47
N LYS A 495 0.59 -2.84 18.52
CA LYS A 495 0.69 -3.79 19.63
C LYS A 495 0.39 -5.23 19.18
N GLU A 496 -0.54 -5.38 18.24
CA GLU A 496 -0.91 -6.67 17.68
C GLU A 496 0.14 -7.12 16.68
N LEU A 497 0.58 -6.23 15.79
CA LEU A 497 1.63 -6.49 14.80
C LEU A 497 2.97 -6.84 15.44
N SER A 498 3.32 -6.29 16.60
CA SER A 498 4.55 -6.66 17.32
C SER A 498 4.50 -8.07 17.94
N LYS A 499 3.31 -8.68 18.04
CA LYS A 499 3.09 -10.05 18.52
C LYS A 499 2.91 -11.06 17.38
N LEU A 500 2.81 -10.55 16.16
CA LEU A 500 2.76 -11.35 14.95
C LEU A 500 4.14 -11.36 14.29
N ASN A 501 4.54 -12.52 13.81
CA ASN A 501 5.65 -12.67 12.89
C ASN A 501 5.31 -13.81 11.94
N ILE A 502 4.47 -13.52 10.95
CA ILE A 502 4.06 -14.52 9.96
C ILE A 502 5.09 -14.47 8.82
N PRO A 503 5.83 -15.56 8.55
CA PRO A 503 6.71 -15.62 7.39
C PRO A 503 5.87 -15.53 6.11
N VAL A 504 6.21 -14.63 5.19
CA VAL A 504 5.40 -14.35 4.00
C VAL A 504 6.23 -14.30 2.73
N VAL A 505 5.67 -14.83 1.64
CA VAL A 505 6.16 -14.61 0.27
C VAL A 505 5.05 -14.05 -0.60
N ILE A 506 5.44 -13.25 -1.58
CA ILE A 506 4.56 -12.73 -2.62
C ILE A 506 4.83 -13.55 -3.88
N PHE A 507 3.84 -14.33 -4.30
CA PHE A 507 4.03 -15.34 -5.34
C PHE A 507 2.71 -15.78 -5.97
N GLY A 508 2.57 -15.65 -7.29
CA GLY A 508 1.34 -16.02 -7.99
C GLY A 508 1.53 -16.21 -9.49
N GLY A 509 0.43 -16.09 -10.24
CA GLY A 509 0.41 -16.27 -11.69
C GLY A 509 1.26 -15.25 -12.43
N GLN A 510 1.60 -15.50 -13.70
CA GLN A 510 2.40 -14.53 -14.46
C GLN A 510 1.49 -13.43 -15.00
N GLY A 511 1.68 -12.21 -14.50
CA GLY A 511 0.95 -11.03 -14.92
C GLY A 511 1.82 -10.06 -15.71
N LYS A 512 1.17 -9.23 -16.52
CA LYS A 512 1.77 -8.04 -17.14
C LYS A 512 0.78 -6.89 -17.12
N ASP A 513 1.31 -5.66 -17.14
CA ASP A 513 0.54 -4.42 -17.25
C ASP A 513 -0.54 -4.25 -16.18
N LEU A 514 -0.18 -4.53 -14.92
CA LEU A 514 -1.05 -4.27 -13.78
C LEU A 514 -1.48 -2.80 -13.79
N HIS A 515 -2.72 -2.56 -13.38
CA HIS A 515 -3.35 -1.23 -13.36
C HIS A 515 -3.50 -0.54 -14.73
N LYS A 516 -3.16 -1.19 -15.84
CA LYS A 516 -3.37 -0.67 -17.21
C LYS A 516 -4.48 -1.41 -17.94
N TYR A 517 -4.94 -0.85 -19.06
CA TYR A 517 -5.96 -1.46 -19.93
C TYR A 517 -5.51 -2.76 -20.61
N THR A 518 -4.20 -3.02 -20.66
CA THR A 518 -3.61 -4.25 -21.21
C THR A 518 -3.28 -5.30 -20.14
N GLU A 519 -3.81 -5.15 -18.91
CA GLU A 519 -3.65 -6.16 -17.85
C GLU A 519 -4.01 -7.55 -18.37
N ARG A 520 -3.08 -8.49 -18.19
CA ARG A 520 -3.20 -9.85 -18.71
C ARG A 520 -2.49 -10.89 -17.86
N LEU A 521 -3.03 -12.10 -17.89
CA LEU A 521 -2.53 -13.27 -17.17
C LEU A 521 -2.15 -14.40 -18.15
N ASN A 522 -0.96 -14.98 -17.98
CA ASN A 522 -0.53 -16.15 -18.75
C ASN A 522 -1.25 -17.41 -18.27
N VAL A 523 -2.01 -18.06 -19.15
CA VAL A 523 -2.83 -19.22 -18.82
C VAL A 523 -2.00 -20.49 -18.56
N PRO A 524 -1.03 -20.88 -19.41
CA PRO A 524 -0.24 -22.09 -19.17
C PRO A 524 0.45 -22.10 -17.80
N TYR A 525 1.22 -21.05 -17.48
CA TYR A 525 1.93 -20.96 -16.21
C TYR A 525 0.97 -20.91 -15.02
N SER A 526 -0.02 -20.02 -15.08
CA SER A 526 -0.88 -19.73 -13.92
C SER A 526 -1.83 -20.89 -13.60
N PHE A 527 -2.39 -21.59 -14.60
CA PHE A 527 -3.37 -22.65 -14.34
C PHE A 527 -2.77 -24.06 -14.25
N GLU A 528 -1.54 -24.26 -14.71
CA GLU A 528 -0.92 -25.59 -14.76
C GLU A 528 0.25 -25.73 -13.79
N VAL A 529 1.13 -24.72 -13.71
CA VAL A 529 2.33 -24.75 -12.89
C VAL A 529 2.06 -24.26 -11.47
N ILE A 530 1.60 -23.01 -11.30
CA ILE A 530 1.43 -22.38 -9.99
C ILE A 530 0.63 -23.24 -8.99
N PRO A 531 -0.48 -23.90 -9.35
CA PRO A 531 -1.21 -24.73 -8.42
C PRO A 531 -0.36 -25.90 -7.86
N LYS A 532 0.58 -26.42 -8.66
CA LYS A 532 1.47 -27.51 -8.23
C LYS A 532 2.54 -26.99 -7.27
N LEU A 533 3.05 -25.78 -7.51
CA LEU A 533 4.02 -25.13 -6.64
C LEU A 533 3.41 -24.79 -5.27
N TYR A 534 2.18 -24.27 -5.24
CA TYR A 534 1.44 -24.02 -4.01
C TYR A 534 1.23 -25.31 -3.21
N ARG A 535 0.78 -26.39 -3.86
CA ARG A 535 0.65 -27.70 -3.22
C ARG A 535 1.98 -28.15 -2.60
N HIS A 536 3.08 -28.04 -3.35
CA HIS A 536 4.40 -28.43 -2.86
C HIS A 536 4.80 -27.68 -1.59
N MET A 537 4.63 -26.35 -1.58
CA MET A 537 4.94 -25.50 -0.43
C MET A 537 4.03 -25.81 0.78
N ILE A 538 2.71 -25.90 0.56
CA ILE A 538 1.74 -26.23 1.61
C ILE A 538 2.08 -27.58 2.24
N TYR A 539 2.28 -28.62 1.41
CA TYR A 539 2.65 -29.94 1.92
C TYR A 539 4.00 -29.93 2.60
N TYR A 540 4.99 -29.16 2.14
CA TYR A 540 6.29 -29.04 2.83
C TYR A 540 6.13 -28.49 4.25
N MET A 541 5.27 -27.49 4.43
CA MET A 541 5.08 -26.82 5.71
C MET A 541 4.16 -27.60 6.67
N LEU A 542 3.17 -28.30 6.12
CA LEU A 542 2.16 -29.06 6.86
C LEU A 542 2.37 -30.60 6.76
N ARG A 543 3.63 -31.06 6.74
CA ARG A 543 3.96 -32.50 6.79
C ARG A 543 3.62 -33.14 8.12
#